data_AF-A0A349A4S2-F1
#
_entry.id   AF-A0A349A4S2-F1
#
_cell.length_a   1.000
_cell.length_b   1.000
_cell.length_c   1.000
_cell.angle_alpha   90.00
_cell.angle_beta   90.00
_cell.angle_gamma   90.00
#
_symmetry.space_group_name_H-M   'P 1'
#
loop_
_entity.id
_entity.type
_entity.pdbx_description
1 polymer ?
#
loop_
_entity_poly.entity_id
_entity_poly.type
_entity_poly.pdbx_seq_one_letter_code
_entity_poly.pdbx_strand_id
1 'polypeptide(L)'
;MNVIPGTNVLFAAYRPTGQRPPLRDAAEAAQRRGLLAKVHIAKRDMGLNPGEYEAILAGFRVGSAGELSVPQLERLVKYLEKLGWKQVRRLRRKDGDDALLLAALRRRCVEIAQTIDNGERRLAGLALKICGVSSLTWCRDAAKLERLLAVLGNIKE
;
A
#
# COMPACT_ATOMS: atom_id res chain seq x y z
N MET A 1 -13.55 -13.41 -36.45
CA MET A 1 -12.60 -12.40 -35.94
C MET A 1 -13.39 -11.34 -35.17
N ASN A 2 -13.23 -11.21 -33.85
CA ASN A 2 -13.96 -10.19 -33.08
C ASN A 2 -13.02 -9.04 -32.69
N VAL A 3 -13.24 -7.87 -33.30
CA VAL A 3 -12.62 -6.60 -32.97
C VAL A 3 -13.69 -5.75 -32.27
N ILE A 4 -13.36 -5.17 -31.11
CA ILE A 4 -14.22 -4.16 -30.47
C ILE A 4 -14.05 -2.87 -31.28
N PRO A 5 -15.13 -2.19 -31.71
CA PRO A 5 -15.03 -0.95 -32.49
C PRO A 5 -14.17 0.08 -31.74
N GLY A 6 -13.15 0.60 -32.43
CA GLY A 6 -12.26 1.66 -31.91
C GLY A 6 -10.90 1.22 -31.34
N THR A 7 -10.50 -0.05 -31.45
CA THR A 7 -9.14 -0.48 -31.05
C THR A 7 -8.49 -1.37 -32.11
N ASN A 8 -7.48 -0.84 -32.81
CA ASN A 8 -6.71 -1.54 -33.85
C ASN A 8 -5.65 -2.50 -33.26
N VAL A 9 -6.04 -3.37 -32.32
CA VAL A 9 -5.13 -4.35 -31.69
C VAL A 9 -5.61 -5.77 -31.93
N LEU A 10 -4.79 -6.58 -32.58
CA LEU A 10 -5.06 -8.00 -32.77
C LEU A 10 -5.20 -8.70 -31.41
N PHE A 11 -6.34 -9.37 -31.20
CA PHE A 11 -6.49 -10.38 -30.18
C PHE A 11 -5.72 -11.63 -30.63
N ALA A 12 -4.45 -11.77 -30.21
CA ALA A 12 -3.86 -13.09 -30.12
C ALA A 12 -4.73 -13.90 -29.16
N ALA A 13 -5.45 -14.89 -29.67
CA ALA A 13 -6.44 -15.68 -28.96
C ALA A 13 -5.77 -16.50 -27.85
N TYR A 14 -5.53 -15.88 -26.68
CA TYR A 14 -5.17 -16.62 -25.48
C TYR A 14 -6.39 -17.42 -25.04
N ARG A 15 -6.32 -18.75 -25.15
CA ARG A 15 -7.28 -19.66 -24.52
C ARG A 15 -6.98 -19.68 -23.01
N PRO A 16 -7.96 -19.42 -22.14
CA PRO A 16 -7.78 -19.61 -20.71
C PRO A 16 -7.56 -21.10 -20.42
N THR A 17 -6.34 -21.48 -20.06
CA THR A 17 -5.99 -22.87 -19.72
C THR A 17 -6.09 -23.15 -18.22
N GLY A 18 -6.53 -22.19 -17.40
CA GLY A 18 -6.50 -22.30 -15.93
C GLY A 18 -5.09 -22.30 -15.34
N GLN A 19 -4.05 -22.17 -16.18
CA GLN A 19 -2.65 -22.17 -15.76
C GLN A 19 -2.09 -20.76 -15.77
N ARG A 20 -1.48 -20.37 -14.65
CA ARG A 20 -0.67 -19.16 -14.55
C ARG A 20 0.44 -19.22 -15.61
N PRO A 21 0.59 -18.20 -16.48
CA PRO A 21 1.66 -18.20 -17.47
C PRO A 21 3.03 -18.26 -16.77
N PRO A 22 3.97 -19.05 -17.30
CA PRO A 22 5.31 -19.17 -16.72
C PRO A 22 6.00 -17.81 -16.76
N LEU A 23 6.53 -17.39 -15.61
CA LEU A 23 7.29 -16.14 -15.47
C LEU A 23 8.72 -16.43 -15.91
N ARG A 24 9.23 -15.64 -16.85
CA ARG A 24 10.59 -15.82 -17.39
C ARG A 24 11.65 -15.38 -16.39
N ASP A 25 11.38 -14.29 -15.65
CA ASP A 25 12.37 -13.61 -14.81
C ASP A 25 11.76 -13.04 -13.52
N ALA A 26 12.59 -12.82 -12.50
CA ALA A 26 12.18 -12.18 -11.24
C ALA A 26 11.64 -10.75 -11.46
N ALA A 27 12.17 -10.03 -12.45
CA ALA A 27 11.69 -8.72 -12.86
C ALA A 27 10.25 -8.77 -13.41
N GLU A 28 9.96 -9.79 -14.23
CA GLU A 28 8.62 -10.01 -14.79
C GLU A 28 7.62 -10.37 -13.68
N ALA A 29 8.04 -11.18 -12.71
CA ALA A 29 7.24 -11.48 -11.52
C ALA A 29 6.91 -10.23 -10.69
N ALA A 30 7.88 -9.33 -10.51
CA ALA A 30 7.69 -8.06 -9.81
C ALA A 30 6.73 -7.13 -10.58
N GLN A 31 6.91 -7.01 -11.89
CA GLN A 31 6.03 -6.23 -12.77
C GLN A 31 4.60 -6.76 -12.71
N ARG A 32 4.42 -8.08 -12.78
CA ARG A 32 3.11 -8.72 -12.69
C ARG A 32 2.40 -8.45 -11.37
N ARG A 33 3.12 -8.57 -10.24
CA ARG A 33 2.58 -8.24 -8.91
C ARG A 33 2.16 -6.76 -8.84
N GLY A 34 2.97 -5.87 -9.39
CA GLY A 34 2.66 -4.44 -9.49
C GLY A 34 1.39 -4.17 -10.29
N LEU A 35 1.22 -4.82 -11.44
CA LEU A 35 0.02 -4.66 -12.28
C LEU A 35 -1.24 -5.22 -11.61
N LEU A 36 -1.15 -6.39 -10.97
CA LEU A 36 -2.27 -6.94 -10.19
C LEU A 36 -2.68 -6.00 -9.07
N ALA A 37 -1.71 -5.44 -8.34
CA ALA A 37 -1.99 -4.46 -7.30
C ALA A 37 -2.74 -3.24 -7.86
N LYS A 38 -2.35 -2.73 -9.04
CA LYS A 38 -3.07 -1.63 -9.71
C LYS A 38 -4.52 -2.00 -10.04
N VAL A 39 -4.76 -3.19 -10.57
CA VAL A 39 -6.12 -3.67 -10.88
C VAL A 39 -6.98 -3.75 -9.61
N HIS A 40 -6.43 -4.26 -8.50
CA HIS A 40 -7.15 -4.30 -7.22
C HIS A 40 -7.41 -2.90 -6.64
N ILE A 41 -6.45 -1.99 -6.76
CA ILE A 41 -6.63 -0.59 -6.36
C ILE A 41 -7.72 0.06 -7.20
N ALA A 42 -7.67 -0.09 -8.53
CA ALA A 42 -8.66 0.43 -9.46
C ALA A 42 -10.08 -0.09 -9.15
N LYS A 43 -10.22 -1.39 -8.89
CA LYS A 43 -11.48 -2.00 -8.45
C LYS A 43 -12.05 -1.29 -7.21
N ARG A 44 -11.20 -1.06 -6.20
CA ARG A 44 -11.60 -0.39 -4.96
C ARG A 44 -11.91 1.08 -5.15
N ASP A 45 -11.10 1.78 -5.95
CA ASP A 45 -11.19 3.22 -6.18
C ASP A 45 -12.43 3.59 -7.00
N MET A 46 -12.76 2.77 -8.00
CA MET A 46 -13.96 2.93 -8.82
C MET A 46 -15.23 2.39 -8.16
N GLY A 47 -15.13 1.69 -7.02
CA GLY A 47 -16.28 1.07 -6.36
C GLY A 47 -16.97 0.00 -7.21
N LEU A 48 -16.22 -0.69 -8.09
CA LEU A 48 -16.78 -1.71 -8.98
C LEU A 48 -17.37 -2.86 -8.17
N ASN A 49 -18.68 -3.08 -8.34
CA ASN A 49 -19.38 -4.22 -7.77
C ASN A 49 -18.80 -5.53 -8.33
N PRO A 50 -18.87 -6.68 -7.61
CA PRO A 50 -18.29 -7.93 -8.12
C PRO A 50 -18.84 -8.32 -9.50
N GLY A 51 -20.14 -8.12 -9.75
CA GLY A 51 -20.73 -8.39 -11.08
C GLY A 51 -20.17 -7.52 -12.21
N GLU A 52 -19.94 -6.23 -11.98
CA GLU A 52 -19.32 -5.34 -12.98
C GLU A 52 -17.87 -5.75 -13.26
N TYR A 53 -17.15 -6.12 -12.20
CA TYR A 53 -15.78 -6.60 -12.31
C TYR A 53 -15.71 -7.95 -13.05
N GLU A 54 -16.66 -8.86 -12.81
CA GLU A 54 -16.80 -10.12 -13.53
C GLU A 54 -17.17 -9.91 -15.00
N ALA A 55 -18.03 -8.94 -15.32
CA ALA A 55 -18.36 -8.58 -16.71
C ALA A 55 -17.13 -8.06 -17.47
N ILE A 56 -16.29 -7.24 -16.83
CA ILE A 56 -15.02 -6.79 -17.41
C ILE A 56 -14.12 -8.00 -17.66
N LEU A 57 -13.95 -8.89 -16.68
CA LEU A 57 -13.13 -10.10 -16.80
C LEU A 57 -13.65 -11.09 -17.86
N ALA A 58 -14.97 -11.21 -18.01
CA ALA A 58 -15.62 -12.00 -19.05
C ALA A 58 -15.26 -11.50 -20.45
N GLY A 59 -15.10 -10.19 -20.64
CA GLY A 59 -14.56 -9.59 -21.87
C GLY A 59 -13.14 -10.04 -22.21
N PHE A 60 -12.34 -10.38 -21.19
CA PHE A 60 -11.01 -10.97 -21.34
C PHE A 60 -11.01 -12.50 -21.37
N ARG A 61 -12.20 -13.14 -21.29
CA ARG A 61 -12.39 -14.60 -21.20
C ARG A 61 -11.60 -15.26 -20.07
N VAL A 62 -11.46 -14.59 -18.92
CA VAL A 62 -10.80 -15.15 -17.73
C VAL A 62 -11.74 -15.11 -16.54
N GLY A 63 -11.63 -16.09 -15.64
CA GLY A 63 -12.37 -16.10 -14.38
C GLY A 63 -11.68 -15.26 -13.31
N SER A 64 -10.39 -14.99 -13.47
CA SER A 64 -9.61 -14.21 -12.51
C SER A 64 -8.54 -13.36 -13.16
N ALA A 65 -8.32 -12.15 -12.64
CA ALA A 65 -7.21 -11.30 -13.04
C ALA A 65 -5.84 -11.99 -12.84
N GLY A 66 -5.78 -12.97 -11.93
CA GLY A 66 -4.60 -13.81 -11.68
C GLY A 66 -4.27 -14.80 -12.80
N GLU A 67 -5.10 -14.96 -13.82
CA GLU A 67 -4.83 -15.78 -15.00
C GLU A 67 -4.23 -14.95 -16.15
N LEU A 68 -4.32 -13.62 -16.06
CA LEU A 68 -3.83 -12.73 -17.09
C LEU A 68 -2.29 -12.72 -17.13
N SER A 69 -1.78 -12.69 -18.36
CA SER A 69 -0.37 -12.43 -18.65
C SER A 69 -0.04 -10.96 -18.45
N VAL A 70 1.24 -10.64 -18.25
CA VAL A 70 1.73 -9.25 -18.11
C VAL A 70 1.16 -8.30 -19.18
N PRO A 71 1.26 -8.59 -20.50
CA PRO A 71 0.69 -7.71 -21.53
C PRO A 71 -0.84 -7.59 -21.47
N GLN A 72 -1.54 -8.60 -20.97
CA GLN A 72 -2.99 -8.54 -20.80
C GLN A 72 -3.38 -7.70 -19.57
N LEU A 73 -2.62 -7.82 -18.47
CA LEU A 73 -2.79 -6.99 -17.28
C LEU A 73 -2.55 -5.50 -17.60
N GLU A 74 -1.54 -5.18 -18.41
CA GLU A 74 -1.32 -3.80 -18.87
C GLU A 74 -2.51 -3.26 -19.68
N ARG A 75 -3.10 -4.09 -20.55
CA ARG A 75 -4.31 -3.72 -21.30
C ARG A 75 -5.51 -3.53 -20.39
N LEU A 76 -5.69 -4.37 -19.38
CA LEU A 76 -6.76 -4.23 -18.39
C LEU A 76 -6.60 -2.92 -17.61
N VAL A 77 -5.38 -2.59 -17.18
CA VAL A 77 -5.09 -1.30 -16.52
C VAL A 77 -5.43 -0.13 -17.44
N LYS A 78 -5.00 -0.16 -18.72
CA LYS A 78 -5.36 0.90 -19.69
C LYS A 78 -6.86 1.01 -19.94
N TYR A 79 -7.59 -0.11 -19.92
CA TYR A 79 -9.04 -0.10 -20.06
C TYR A 79 -9.71 0.55 -18.85
N LEU A 80 -9.25 0.26 -17.64
CA LEU A 80 -9.71 0.92 -16.42
C LEU A 80 -9.38 2.42 -16.43
N GLU A 81 -8.20 2.80 -16.94
CA GLU A 81 -7.85 4.22 -17.13
C GLU A 81 -8.79 4.93 -18.12
N LYS A 82 -9.16 4.27 -19.22
CA LYS A 82 -10.16 4.79 -20.18
C LYS A 82 -11.56 4.93 -19.57
N LEU A 83 -11.92 4.07 -18.61
CA LEU A 83 -13.17 4.17 -17.86
C LEU A 83 -13.16 5.31 -16.83
N GLY A 84 -12.05 6.04 -16.69
CA GLY A 84 -11.93 7.20 -15.81
C GLY A 84 -11.09 6.95 -14.56
N TRP A 85 -10.49 5.78 -14.41
CA TRP A 85 -9.57 5.54 -13.29
C TRP A 85 -8.29 6.35 -13.47
N LYS A 86 -7.93 7.16 -12.47
CA LYS A 86 -6.64 7.85 -12.43
C LYS A 86 -5.80 7.23 -11.33
N GLN A 87 -4.63 6.72 -11.71
CA GLN A 87 -3.70 6.16 -10.74
C GLN A 87 -3.21 7.26 -9.79
N VAL A 88 -3.80 7.37 -8.61
CA VAL A 88 -3.32 8.25 -7.55
C VAL A 88 -1.95 7.69 -7.11
N ARG A 89 -0.87 8.35 -7.52
CA ARG A 89 0.47 8.07 -7.00
C ARG A 89 0.48 8.47 -5.54
N ARG A 90 0.12 7.54 -4.64
CA ARG A 90 0.51 7.71 -3.24
C ARG A 90 2.03 7.68 -3.22
N LEU A 91 2.64 8.83 -2.93
CA LEU A 91 4.06 8.89 -2.63
C LEU A 91 4.36 7.79 -1.62
N ARG A 92 5.14 6.80 -2.05
CA ARG A 92 5.58 5.71 -1.20
C ARG A 92 6.43 6.37 -0.13
N ARG A 93 5.90 6.52 1.09
CA ARG A 93 6.72 6.94 2.23
C ARG A 93 7.86 5.93 2.34
N LYS A 94 9.08 6.46 2.36
CA LYS A 94 10.30 5.67 2.30
C LYS A 94 10.49 5.10 3.71
N ASP A 95 10.01 3.88 3.90
CA ASP A 95 9.95 3.16 5.19
C ASP A 95 11.22 3.26 6.05
N GLY A 96 12.40 3.40 5.41
CA GLY A 96 13.68 3.61 6.09
C GLY A 96 13.86 4.99 6.76
N ASP A 97 13.33 6.06 6.18
CA ASP A 97 13.35 7.40 6.80
C ASP A 97 12.42 7.44 8.01
N ASP A 98 11.24 6.81 7.91
CA ASP A 98 10.30 6.72 9.03
C ASP A 98 10.91 5.93 10.21
N ALA A 99 11.63 4.83 9.96
CA ALA A 99 12.29 4.05 11.01
C ALA A 99 13.39 4.84 11.75
N LEU A 100 14.21 5.61 11.01
CA LEU A 100 15.27 6.44 11.60
C LEU A 100 14.66 7.60 12.43
N LEU A 101 13.61 8.24 11.91
CA LEU A 101 12.87 9.27 12.62
C LEU A 101 12.23 8.74 13.91
N LEU A 102 11.60 7.56 13.85
CA LEU A 102 11.03 6.90 15.02
C LEU A 102 12.10 6.59 16.07
N ALA A 103 13.27 6.11 15.66
CA ALA A 103 14.38 5.84 16.58
C ALA A 103 14.90 7.13 17.26
N ALA A 104 15.05 8.21 16.48
CA ALA A 104 15.49 9.51 17.00
C ALA A 104 14.48 10.11 18.00
N LEU A 105 13.19 10.05 17.69
CA LEU A 105 12.12 10.52 18.57
C LEU A 105 12.08 9.75 19.91
N ARG A 106 12.20 8.42 19.85
CA ARG A 106 12.26 7.57 21.05
C ARG A 106 13.45 7.93 21.94
N ARG A 107 14.63 8.13 21.35
CA ARG A 107 15.84 8.52 22.07
C ARG A 107 15.65 9.84 22.81
N ARG A 108 15.14 10.87 22.12
CA ARG A 108 14.89 12.18 22.74
C ARG A 108 13.88 12.12 23.89
N CYS A 109 12.83 11.29 23.77
CA CYS A 109 11.88 11.11 24.86
C CYS A 109 12.53 10.52 26.12
N VAL A 110 13.44 9.56 25.96
CA VAL A 110 14.20 8.97 27.07
C VAL A 110 15.18 9.97 27.67
N GLU A 111 15.89 10.73 26.83
CA GLU A 111 16.84 11.77 27.30
C GLU A 111 16.14 12.85 28.13
N ILE A 112 14.97 13.32 27.70
CA ILE A 112 14.19 14.31 28.48
C ILE A 112 13.69 13.68 29.77
N ALA A 113 13.19 12.45 29.74
CA ALA A 113 12.73 11.75 30.93
C ALA A 113 13.85 11.57 31.97
N GLN A 114 15.09 11.33 31.55
CA GLN A 114 16.24 11.25 32.47
C GLN A 114 16.55 12.57 33.19
N THR A 115 16.12 13.71 32.62
CA THR A 115 16.30 15.03 33.26
C THR A 115 15.21 15.38 34.28
N ILE A 116 14.18 14.54 34.42
CA ILE A 116 13.03 14.76 35.32
C ILE A 116 13.09 13.78 36.49
N ASP A 117 12.81 14.25 37.71
CA ASP A 117 12.67 13.38 38.88
C ASP A 117 11.49 12.39 38.70
N ASN A 118 11.73 11.10 38.95
CA ASN A 118 10.80 10.01 38.61
C ASN A 118 10.42 9.92 37.11
N GLY A 119 11.27 10.42 36.22
CA GLY A 119 10.96 10.55 34.80
C GLY A 119 10.68 9.23 34.07
N GLU A 120 11.31 8.12 34.43
CA GLU A 120 11.04 6.81 33.81
C GLU A 120 9.60 6.32 34.08
N ARG A 121 9.10 6.45 35.32
CA ARG A 121 7.71 6.11 35.65
C ARG A 121 6.72 7.05 34.96
N ARG A 122 7.02 8.34 34.92
CA ARG A 122 6.18 9.33 34.21
C ARG A 122 6.13 9.06 32.71
N LEU A 123 7.28 8.73 32.11
CA LEU A 123 7.39 8.38 30.70
C LEU A 123 6.56 7.14 30.38
N ALA A 124 6.65 6.07 31.19
CA ALA A 124 5.86 4.87 31.01
C ALA A 124 4.35 5.14 31.13
N GLY A 125 3.94 5.96 32.10
CA GLY A 125 2.54 6.35 32.26
C GLY A 125 2.01 7.22 31.12
N LEU A 126 2.82 8.16 30.62
CA LEU A 126 2.48 9.00 29.47
C LEU A 126 2.46 8.19 28.17
N ALA A 127 3.38 7.24 27.99
CA ALA A 127 3.39 6.34 26.85
C ALA A 127 2.12 5.46 26.82
N LEU A 128 1.67 4.98 27.98
CA LEU A 128 0.41 4.24 28.06
C LEU A 128 -0.80 5.13 27.73
N LYS A 129 -0.84 6.37 28.23
CA LYS A 129 -1.97 7.29 27.99
C LYS A 129 -2.04 7.84 26.57
N ILE A 130 -0.91 8.21 25.97
CA ILE A 130 -0.84 8.88 24.66
C ILE A 130 -0.66 7.85 23.54
N CYS A 131 0.27 6.92 23.71
CA CYS A 131 0.62 5.95 22.68
C CYS A 131 -0.19 4.65 22.80
N GLY A 132 -0.76 4.34 23.97
CA GLY A 132 -1.48 3.09 24.22
C GLY A 132 -0.55 1.88 24.37
N VAL A 133 0.75 2.11 24.52
CA VAL A 133 1.78 1.06 24.61
C VAL A 133 2.62 1.24 25.86
N SER A 134 2.94 0.12 26.51
CA SER A 134 3.79 0.10 27.70
C SER A 134 5.27 0.32 27.38
N SER A 135 5.68 0.18 26.11
CA SER A 135 7.06 0.39 25.66
C SER A 135 7.14 1.18 24.37
N LEU A 136 8.01 2.19 24.33
CA LEU A 136 8.23 3.06 23.19
C LEU A 136 8.79 2.32 21.96
N THR A 137 9.44 1.17 22.17
CA THR A 137 9.95 0.30 21.09
C THR A 137 8.83 -0.25 20.20
N TRP A 138 7.61 -0.39 20.74
CA TRP A 138 6.43 -0.86 20.03
C TRP A 138 5.60 0.26 19.38
N CYS A 139 5.89 1.53 19.69
CA CYS A 139 5.18 2.66 19.09
C CYS A 139 5.67 2.94 17.67
N ARG A 140 4.88 2.57 16.66
CA ARG A 140 5.17 2.82 15.23
C ARG A 140 4.63 4.15 14.70
N ASP A 141 4.07 4.97 15.58
CA ASP A 141 3.41 6.22 15.19
C ASP A 141 4.28 7.42 15.57
N ALA A 142 4.77 8.13 14.55
CA ALA A 142 5.66 9.29 14.73
C ALA A 142 4.93 10.47 15.38
N ALA A 143 3.68 10.73 14.98
CA ALA A 143 2.89 11.84 15.51
C ALA A 143 2.59 11.69 17.00
N LYS A 144 2.32 10.46 17.47
CA LYS A 144 2.15 10.19 18.90
C LYS A 144 3.43 10.39 19.70
N LEU A 145 4.59 10.03 19.15
CA LEU A 145 5.89 10.26 19.79
C LEU A 145 6.25 11.75 19.86
N GLU A 146 5.94 12.53 18.81
CA GLU A 146 6.10 13.99 18.83
C GLU A 146 5.21 14.65 19.89
N ARG A 147 3.95 14.21 20.00
CA ARG A 147 3.03 14.68 21.05
C ARG A 147 3.54 14.35 22.45
N LEU A 148 4.09 13.14 22.64
CA LEU A 148 4.69 12.73 23.90
C LEU A 148 5.90 13.59 24.26
N LEU A 149 6.77 13.88 23.29
CA LEU A 149 7.90 14.79 23.45
C LEU A 149 7.45 16.20 23.84
N ALA A 150 6.41 16.74 23.21
CA ALA A 150 5.86 18.06 23.53
C ALA A 150 5.31 18.14 24.96
N VAL A 151 4.62 17.09 25.43
CA VAL A 151 4.11 17.01 26.81
C VAL A 151 5.27 16.91 27.81
N LEU A 152 6.29 16.11 27.52
CA LEU A 152 7.49 16.01 28.36
C LEU A 152 8.28 17.32 28.41
N GLY A 153 8.36 18.05 27.28
CA GLY A 153 9.00 19.36 27.21
C GLY A 153 8.29 20.42 28.05
N ASN A 154 6.95 20.42 28.05
CA ASN A 154 6.13 21.34 28.86
C ASN A 154 6.23 21.06 30.38
N ILE A 155 6.71 19.89 30.80
CA ILE A 155 6.88 19.55 32.23
C ILE A 155 8.22 20.08 32.77
N LYS A 156 9.13 20.52 31.89
CA LYS A 156 10.47 21.00 32.24
C LYS A 156 10.51 22.50 32.59
N GLU A 157 9.42 23.23 32.40
CA GLU A 157 9.24 24.63 32.83
C GLU A 157 8.55 24.74 34.19
#